data_AF-A0A371PBR2-F1
#
_entry.id   AF-A0A371PBR2-F1
#
_cell.length_a   1.000
_cell.length_b   1.000
_cell.length_c   1.000
_cell.angle_alpha   90.00
_cell.angle_beta   90.00
_cell.angle_gamma   90.00
#
_symmetry.space_group_name_H-M   'P 1'
#
loop_
_entity.id
_entity.type
_entity.pdbx_description
1 polymer ?
#
loop_
_entity_poly.entity_id
_entity_poly.type
_entity_poly.pdbx_seq_one_letter_code
_entity_poly.pdbx_strand_id
1 'polypeptide(L)'
;MLKNADSQEVEVEDPTDIDGEEAARISALLTLNGNKYRTEQFAVDHDGKGYIVTFSFSETVSDDDRDELAESVLATWKWSK
;
A
#
# COMPACT_ATOMS: atom_id res chain seq x y z
N MET A 1 -2.19 -0.02 -12.43
CA MET A 1 -3.61 -0.46 -12.35
C MET A 1 -3.71 -1.91 -12.80
N LEU A 2 -4.26 -2.78 -11.97
CA LEU A 2 -4.58 -4.15 -12.35
C LEU A 2 -5.68 -4.12 -13.40
N LYS A 3 -5.43 -4.73 -14.56
CA LYS A 3 -6.37 -4.71 -15.69
C LYS A 3 -7.67 -5.42 -15.31
N ASN A 4 -8.81 -4.76 -15.54
CA ASN A 4 -10.16 -5.27 -15.24
C ASN A 4 -10.48 -5.46 -13.74
N ALA A 5 -9.72 -4.85 -12.83
CA ALA A 5 -10.13 -4.78 -11.43
C ALA A 5 -11.07 -3.59 -11.24
N ASP A 6 -12.17 -3.80 -10.51
CA ASP A 6 -13.01 -2.71 -10.02
C ASP A 6 -12.46 -2.20 -8.69
N SER A 7 -12.24 -0.89 -8.60
CA SER A 7 -11.77 -0.23 -7.38
C SER A 7 -12.89 0.56 -6.72
N GLN A 8 -13.06 0.38 -5.42
CA GLN A 8 -14.01 1.08 -4.57
C GLN A 8 -13.30 1.55 -3.29
N GLU A 9 -13.92 2.49 -2.56
CA GLU A 9 -13.41 2.95 -1.27
C GLU A 9 -11.91 3.31 -1.34
N VAL A 10 -11.56 4.10 -2.37
CA VAL A 10 -10.20 4.55 -2.59
C VAL A 10 -9.98 5.78 -1.72
N GLU A 11 -9.05 5.68 -0.78
CA GLU A 11 -8.73 6.76 0.15
C GLU A 11 -7.24 7.09 0.05
N VAL A 12 -6.94 8.39 0.18
CA VAL A 12 -5.57 8.87 0.34
C VAL A 12 -5.37 9.06 1.83
N GLU A 13 -4.47 8.27 2.38
CA GLU A 13 -4.18 8.24 3.81
C GLU A 13 -3.05 9.21 4.15
N ASP A 14 -2.77 9.36 5.45
CA ASP A 14 -1.57 10.06 5.89
C ASP A 14 -0.30 9.37 5.33
N PRO A 15 0.71 10.15 4.92
CA PRO A 15 1.95 9.61 4.37
C PRO A 15 2.73 8.83 5.43
N THR A 16 3.56 7.89 4.97
CA THR A 16 4.48 7.13 5.84
C THR A 16 5.93 7.37 5.44
N ASP A 17 6.84 7.26 6.39
CA ASP A 17 8.28 7.25 6.11
C ASP A 17 8.74 5.86 5.64
N ILE A 18 9.56 5.81 4.60
CA ILE A 18 10.29 4.62 4.17
C ILE A 18 11.77 4.98 4.02
N ASP A 19 12.55 4.68 5.05
CA ASP A 19 13.99 4.92 5.12
C ASP A 19 14.38 6.40 4.89
N GLY A 20 13.64 7.32 5.51
CA GLY A 20 13.86 8.76 5.43
C GLY A 20 13.20 9.46 4.25
N GLU A 21 12.51 8.71 3.38
CA GLU A 21 11.74 9.24 2.26
C GLU A 21 10.24 9.16 2.55
N GLU A 22 9.52 10.25 2.30
CA GLU A 22 8.07 10.29 2.46
C GLU A 22 7.39 9.52 1.32
N ALA A 23 6.54 8.57 1.70
CA ALA A 23 5.75 7.76 0.79
C ALA A 23 4.27 8.12 0.89
N ALA A 24 3.66 8.46 -0.24
CA ALA A 24 2.22 8.66 -0.31
C ALA A 24 1.50 7.32 -0.14
N ARG A 25 0.46 7.31 0.70
CA ARG A 25 -0.29 6.10 1.04
C ARG A 25 -1.70 6.15 0.45
N ILE A 26 -2.12 5.04 -0.17
CA ILE A 26 -3.43 4.87 -0.78
C ILE A 26 -4.02 3.54 -0.34
N SER A 27 -5.22 3.57 0.22
CA SER A 27 -6.00 2.36 0.53
C SER A 27 -7.09 2.17 -0.54
N ALA A 28 -7.47 0.93 -0.82
CA ALA A 28 -8.58 0.62 -1.73
C ALA A 28 -9.20 -0.75 -1.46
N LEU A 29 -10.49 -0.90 -1.76
CA LEU A 29 -11.14 -2.21 -1.94
C LEU A 29 -11.13 -2.57 -3.43
N LEU A 30 -10.48 -3.68 -3.77
CA LEU A 30 -10.42 -4.18 -5.14
C LEU A 30 -11.28 -5.43 -5.30
N THR A 31 -12.03 -5.50 -6.40
CA THR A 31 -12.70 -6.72 -6.85
C THR A 31 -12.06 -7.19 -8.15
N LEU A 32 -11.55 -8.43 -8.18
CA LEU A 32 -10.97 -9.04 -9.37
C LEU A 32 -11.40 -10.50 -9.47
N ASN A 33 -11.98 -10.88 -10.61
CA ASN A 33 -12.51 -12.23 -10.87
C ASN A 33 -13.47 -12.72 -9.76
N GLY A 34 -14.28 -11.81 -9.22
CA GLY A 34 -15.23 -12.10 -8.12
C GLY A 34 -14.61 -12.15 -6.72
N ASN A 35 -13.29 -12.03 -6.58
CA ASN A 35 -12.62 -11.98 -5.28
C ASN A 35 -12.46 -10.53 -4.84
N LYS A 36 -12.84 -10.25 -3.60
CA LYS A 36 -12.64 -8.96 -2.94
C LYS A 36 -11.42 -9.00 -2.03
N TYR A 37 -10.62 -7.96 -2.06
CA TYR A 37 -9.45 -7.81 -1.21
C TYR A 37 -9.13 -6.33 -1.03
N ARG A 38 -8.56 -5.99 0.12
CA ARG A 38 -8.07 -4.65 0.39
C ARG A 38 -6.63 -4.52 -0.07
N THR A 39 -6.26 -3.34 -0.55
CA THR A 39 -4.86 -3.01 -0.86
C THR A 39 -4.42 -1.77 -0.12
N GLU A 40 -3.21 -1.84 0.44
CA GLU A 40 -2.46 -0.68 0.89
C GLU A 40 -1.31 -0.46 -0.10
N GLN A 41 -1.28 0.71 -0.74
CA GLN A 41 -0.24 1.09 -1.68
C GLN A 41 0.59 2.24 -1.12
N PHE A 42 1.91 2.11 -1.24
CA PHE A 42 2.86 3.12 -0.81
C PHE A 42 3.69 3.53 -2.01
N ALA A 43 3.58 4.79 -2.41
CA ALA A 43 4.29 5.37 -3.53
C ALA A 43 5.41 6.26 -3.02
N VAL A 44 6.66 5.88 -3.29
CA VAL A 44 7.86 6.58 -2.83
C VAL A 44 8.75 6.93 -4.02
N ASP A 45 9.28 8.15 -4.03
CA ASP A 45 10.37 8.52 -4.93
C ASP A 45 11.70 8.29 -4.22
N HIS A 46 12.63 7.64 -4.91
CA HIS A 46 14.01 7.50 -4.43
C HIS A 46 14.96 7.76 -5.60
N ASP A 47 15.79 8.80 -5.48
CA ASP A 47 16.69 9.29 -6.52
C ASP A 47 16.00 9.53 -7.88
N GLY A 48 14.79 10.11 -7.86
CA GLY A 48 14.00 10.42 -9.05
C GLY A 48 13.40 9.18 -9.74
N LYS A 49 13.35 8.05 -9.04
CA LYS A 49 12.69 6.82 -9.49
C LYS A 49 11.51 6.51 -8.57
N GLY A 50 10.34 6.32 -9.17
CA GLY A 50 9.15 5.92 -8.44
C GLY A 50 9.13 4.41 -8.13
N TYR A 51 8.87 4.08 -6.88
CA TYR A 51 8.63 2.73 -6.40
C TYR A 51 7.22 2.64 -5.81
N ILE A 52 6.52 1.55 -6.10
CA ILE A 52 5.20 1.26 -5.54
C ILE A 52 5.30 -0.03 -4.75
N VAL A 53 5.03 0.05 -3.45
CA VAL A 53 4.82 -1.12 -2.59
C VAL A 53 3.33 -1.39 -2.53
N THR A 54 2.92 -2.65 -2.59
CA THR A 54 1.50 -3.01 -2.46
C THR A 54 1.37 -4.20 -1.54
N PHE A 55 0.61 -4.02 -0.48
CA PHE A 55 0.14 -5.09 0.37
C PHE A 55 -1.29 -5.42 -0.04
N SER A 56 -1.65 -6.71 0.01
CA SER A 56 -3.00 -7.16 -0.32
C SER A 56 -3.51 -8.06 0.79
N PHE A 57 -4.70 -7.75 1.29
CA PHE A 57 -5.28 -8.36 2.47
C PHE A 57 -6.68 -8.89 2.17
N SER A 58 -7.10 -9.93 2.88
CA SER A 58 -8.51 -10.32 2.91
C SER A 58 -9.38 -9.14 3.38
N GLU A 59 -10.60 -9.02 2.87
CA GLU A 59 -11.56 -7.98 3.31
C GLU A 59 -11.93 -8.07 4.81
N THR A 60 -11.60 -9.21 5.44
CA THR A 60 -11.87 -9.49 6.84
C THR A 60 -10.76 -9.03 7.80
N VAL A 61 -9.61 -8.59 7.29
CA VAL A 61 -8.53 -8.03 8.13
C VAL A 61 -8.88 -6.58 8.44
N SER A 62 -8.85 -6.21 9.72
CA SER A 62 -9.14 -4.84 10.16
C SER A 62 -8.13 -3.85 9.61
N ASP A 63 -8.50 -2.57 9.57
CA ASP A 63 -7.62 -1.49 9.13
C ASP A 63 -6.38 -1.44 10.03
N ASP A 64 -6.56 -1.43 11.35
CA ASP A 64 -5.46 -1.43 12.33
C ASP A 64 -4.46 -2.58 12.12
N ASP A 65 -4.91 -3.81 11.85
CA ASP A 65 -4.03 -4.96 11.64
C ASP A 65 -3.28 -4.86 10.29
N ARG A 66 -3.91 -4.27 9.27
CA ARG A 66 -3.29 -4.03 7.96
C ARG A 66 -2.18 -2.99 8.08
N ASP A 67 -2.46 -1.92 8.84
CA ASP A 67 -1.57 -0.81 9.09
C ASP A 67 -0.36 -1.27 9.90
N GLU A 68 -0.58 -1.92 11.04
CA GLU A 68 0.48 -2.44 11.89
C GLU A 68 1.40 -3.37 11.10
N LEU A 69 0.84 -4.27 10.29
CA LEU A 69 1.67 -5.17 9.47
C LEU A 69 2.46 -4.42 8.40
N ALA A 70 1.80 -3.54 7.63
CA ALA A 70 2.45 -2.81 6.54
C ALA A 70 3.58 -1.93 7.09
N GLU A 71 3.33 -1.16 8.15
CA GLU A 71 4.32 -0.32 8.82
C GLU A 71 5.48 -1.16 9.37
N SER A 72 5.19 -2.30 10.00
CA SER A 72 6.25 -3.18 10.53
C SER A 72 7.19 -3.69 9.44
N VAL A 73 6.67 -3.98 8.24
CA VAL A 73 7.47 -4.42 7.09
C VAL A 73 8.25 -3.26 6.52
N LEU A 74 7.61 -2.11 6.29
CA LEU A 74 8.25 -0.91 5.73
C LEU A 74 9.37 -0.39 6.63
N ALA A 75 9.22 -0.47 7.95
CA ALA A 75 10.26 -0.09 8.91
C ALA A 75 11.54 -0.93 8.78
N THR A 76 11.47 -2.14 8.21
CA THR A 76 12.65 -2.99 7.96
C THR A 76 13.35 -2.66 6.65
N TRP A 77 12.71 -1.88 5.77
CA TRP A 77 13.29 -1.57 4.47
C TRP A 77 14.40 -0.54 4.57
N LYS A 78 15.41 -0.76 3.74
CA LYS A 78 16.57 0.11 3.61
C LYS A 78 16.94 0.22 2.14
N TRP A 79 17.11 1.44 1.66
CA TRP A 79 17.66 1.65 0.33
C TRP A 79 19.11 1.17 0.30
N SER A 80 19.48 0.45 -0.77
CA SER A 80 20.88 0.11 -0.99
C SER A 80 21.66 1.37 -1.33
N LYS A 81 22.80 1.58 -0.67
CA LYS A 81 23.73 2.66 -0.97
C LYS A 81 24.41 2.49 -2.33
#